data_AF-A0A2D9LLQ4-F1
#
_entry.id   AF-A0A2D9LLQ4-F1
#
_cell.length_a   1.000
_cell.length_b   1.000
_cell.length_c   1.000
_cell.angle_alpha   90.00
_cell.angle_beta   90.00
_cell.angle_gamma   90.00
#
_symmetry.space_group_name_H-M   'P 1'
#
loop_
_entity.id
_entity.type
_entity.pdbx_description
1 polymer ?
#
loop_
_entity_poly.entity_id
_entity_poly.type
_entity_poly.pdbx_seq_one_letter_code
_entity_poly.pdbx_strand_id
1 'polypeptide(L)' 'MPWHRVIASTLRLADHGGAARQHEKLRAEGVAFDAKGRVPRHLVWPDE' A
#
# COMPACT_ATOMS: atom_id res chain seq x y z
N MET A 1 -12.59 1.37 -10.40
CA MET A 1 -11.96 0.43 -9.45
C MET A 1 -10.74 1.08 -8.82
N PRO A 2 -10.59 1.10 -7.48
CA PRO A 2 -9.47 1.74 -6.78
C PRO A 2 -8.21 0.86 -6.84
N TRP A 3 -7.59 0.78 -8.02
CA TRP A 3 -6.44 -0.09 -8.28
C TRP A 3 -5.26 0.13 -7.32
N HIS A 4 -5.09 1.35 -6.80
CA HIS A 4 -4.00 1.71 -5.90
C HIS A 4 -4.07 1.04 -4.53
N ARG A 5 -5.21 0.42 -4.18
CA ARG A 5 -5.37 -0.37 -2.94
C ARG A 5 -4.82 -1.79 -3.05
N VAL A 6 -4.47 -2.26 -4.24
CA VAL A 6 -3.90 -3.59 -4.46
C VAL A 6 -2.38 -3.51 -4.36
N ILE A 7 -1.78 -4.28 -3.45
CA ILE A 7 -0.34 -4.33 -3.20
C ILE A 7 0.17 -5.78 -3.23
N ALA A 8 1.48 -5.97 -3.22
CA ALA A 8 2.06 -7.30 -3.15
C ALA A 8 1.76 -7.97 -1.79
N SER A 9 1.72 -9.31 -1.78
CA SER A 9 1.56 -10.11 -0.54
C SER A 9 2.67 -9.88 0.49
N THR A 10 3.79 -9.29 0.09
CA THR A 10 4.90 -8.85 0.96
C THR A 10 4.58 -7.58 1.76
N LEU A 11 3.37 -7.00 1.58
CA LEU A 11 2.90 -5.75 2.16
C LEU A 11 3.67 -4.52 1.67
N ARG A 12 4.41 -4.64 0.57
CA ARG A 12 5.15 -3.54 -0.05
C ARG A 12 4.51 -3.16 -1.38
N LEU A 13 4.74 -1.92 -1.79
CA LEU A 13 4.47 -1.51 -3.16
C LEU A 13 5.44 -2.24 -4.10
N ALA A 14 4.90 -2.67 -5.23
CA ALA A 14 5.72 -3.22 -6.29
C ALA A 14 6.60 -2.09 -6.87
N ASP A 15 7.82 -2.43 -7.26
CA ASP A 15 8.72 -1.48 -7.90
C ASP A 15 8.39 -1.38 -9.39
N HIS A 16 7.65 -0.34 -9.77
CA HIS A 16 7.27 -0.03 -11.14
C HIS A 16 7.08 1.47 -11.30
N GLY A 17 7.04 1.97 -12.54
CA GLY A 17 6.93 3.42 -12.82
C GLY A 17 5.68 4.11 -12.24
N GLY A 18 4.69 3.35 -11.75
CA GLY A 18 3.50 3.86 -11.08
C GLY A 18 3.56 3.85 -9.54
N ALA A 19 4.62 3.32 -8.94
CA ALA A 19 4.72 3.09 -7.50
C ALA A 19 4.64 4.39 -6.70
N ALA A 20 5.31 5.47 -7.16
CA ALA A 20 5.25 6.78 -6.50
C ALA A 20 3.81 7.32 -6.43
N ARG A 21 3.08 7.24 -7.54
CA ARG A 21 1.67 7.67 -7.60
C ARG A 21 0.76 6.81 -6.73
N GLN A 22 1.02 5.51 -6.67
CA GLN A 22 0.28 4.60 -5.79
C GLN A 22 0.52 4.95 -4.32
N HIS A 23 1.79 5.20 -3.96
CA HIS A 23 2.18 5.60 -2.62
C HIS A 23 1.53 6.90 -2.16
N GLU A 24 1.50 7.93 -3.02
CA GLU A 24 0.81 9.19 -2.75
C GLU A 24 -0.69 9.00 -2.51
N LYS A 25 -1.36 8.21 -3.34
CA LYS A 25 -2.79 7.90 -3.18
C LYS A 25 -3.09 7.20 -1.87
N LEU A 26 -2.26 6.22 -1.48
CA LEU A 26 -2.41 5.51 -0.22
C LEU A 26 -2.17 6.44 0.98
N ARG A 27 -1.16 7.31 0.93
CA ARG A 27 -0.95 8.33 1.98
C ARG A 27 -2.09 9.32 2.09
N ALA A 28 -2.68 9.75 0.97
CA ALA A 28 -3.86 10.61 0.97
C ALA A 28 -5.09 9.96 1.62
N GLU A 29 -5.15 8.62 1.65
CA GLU A 29 -6.17 7.85 2.36
C GLU A 29 -5.81 7.54 3.83
N GLY A 30 -4.65 8.03 4.32
CA GLY A 30 -4.20 7.81 5.69
C GLY A 30 -3.39 6.53 5.89
N VAL A 31 -3.01 5.82 4.82
CA VAL A 31 -2.14 4.63 4.93
C VAL A 31 -0.70 5.06 5.21
N ALA A 32 -0.27 4.86 6.45
CA ALA A 32 1.10 5.09 6.89
C ALA A 32 1.96 3.83 6.72
N PHE A 33 3.04 3.94 5.96
CA PHE A 33 4.02 2.87 5.78
C PHE A 33 5.00 2.82 6.96
N ASP A 34 5.42 1.62 7.34
CA ASP A 34 6.45 1.44 8.37
C ASP A 34 7.86 1.86 7.88
N ALA A 35 8.83 1.84 8.79
CA ALA A 35 10.24 2.15 8.47
C ALA A 35 10.86 1.21 7.41
N LYS A 36 10.25 0.05 7.14
CA LYS A 36 10.66 -0.92 6.13
C LYS A 36 9.86 -0.79 4.83
N GLY A 37 9.02 0.24 4.70
CA GLY A 37 8.16 0.50 3.54
C GLY A 37 6.97 -0.45 3.41
N ARG A 38 6.50 -1.04 4.51
CA ARG A 38 5.37 -1.98 4.53
C ARG A 38 4.09 -1.32 5.00
N VAL A 39 2.97 -1.76 4.44
CA VAL A 39 1.62 -1.42 4.91
C VAL A 39 1.32 -2.20 6.21
N PRO A 40 0.71 -1.57 7.22
CA PRO A 40 0.29 -2.24 8.44
C PRO A 40 -0.67 -3.41 8.16
N ARG A 41 -0.45 -4.54 8.83
CA ARG A 41 -1.27 -5.77 8.62
C ARG A 41 -2.75 -5.57 8.90
N HIS A 42 -3.11 -4.72 9.87
CA HIS A 42 -4.50 -4.43 10.23
C HIS A 42 -5.27 -3.59 9.19
N LEU A 43 -4.62 -3.18 8.10
CA LEU A 43 -5.25 -2.48 6.98
C LEU A 43 -5.43 -3.40 5.75
N VAL A 44 -5.08 -4.69 5.88
CA VAL A 44 -5.10 -5.65 4.77
C VAL A 44 -6.41 -6.42 4.82
N TRP A 45 -7.20 -6.27 3.76
CA TRP A 45 -8.40 -7.08 3.57
C TRP A 45 -8.06 -8.48 3.03
N PRO A 46 -8.74 -9.56 3.47
CA PRO A 46 -9.66 -9.59 4.60
C PRO A 46 -8.90 -9.50 5.93
N ASP A 47 -9.47 -8.76 6.88
CA ASP A 47 -9.04 -8.81 8.26
C ASP A 47 -9.41 -10.21 8.81
N GLU A 48 -8.51 -10.89 9.55
CA GLU A 48 -8.77 -12.21 10.16
C GLU A 48 -9.99 -12.21 11.10
#